data_AF-A0A382LTK0-F1
#
_entry.id   AF-A0A382LTK0-F1
#
_cell.length_a   1.000
_cell.length_b   1.000
_cell.length_c   1.000
_cell.angle_alpha   90.00
_cell.angle_beta   90.00
_cell.angle_gamma   90.00
#
_symmetry.space_group_name_H-M   'P 1'
#
loop_
_entity.id
_entity.type
_entity.pdbx_description
1 polymer ?
#
loop_
_entity_poly.entity_id
_entity_poly.type
_entity_poly.pdbx_seq_one_letter_code
_entity_poly.pdbx_strand_id
1 'polypeptide(L)'
;MTTTAVRQLVDSGLLAESDLERALAAAEAMATPVHRALVRLGLVAEDAMARTLADSLSLPLAVDKDYPDEAVLPDLLTESFLRTCQVLPLSVDG
;
A
#
# COMPACT_ATOMS: atom_id res chain seq x y z
N MET A 1 -6.88 10.55 2.67
CA MET A 1 -5.62 10.03 3.24
C MET A 1 -4.64 9.58 2.17
N THR A 2 -5.03 8.77 1.17
CA THR A 2 -4.14 8.39 0.05
C THR A 2 -3.59 9.56 -0.77
N THR A 3 -4.36 10.66 -0.90
CA THR A 3 -3.95 11.85 -1.66
C THR A 3 -2.65 12.48 -1.16
N THR A 4 -2.35 12.35 0.14
CA THR A 4 -1.10 12.90 0.71
C THR A 4 0.12 12.13 0.22
N ALA A 5 0.06 10.78 0.23
CA ALA A 5 1.15 9.93 -0.26
C ALA A 5 1.42 10.15 -1.76
N VAL A 6 0.37 10.31 -2.55
CA VAL A 6 0.50 10.56 -4.00
C VAL A 6 1.17 11.91 -4.27
N ARG A 7 0.84 12.95 -3.49
CA ARG A 7 1.51 14.25 -3.62
C ARG A 7 2.97 14.17 -3.20
N GLN A 8 3.30 13.40 -2.17
CA GLN A 8 4.69 13.18 -1.75
C GLN A 8 5.54 12.49 -2.85
N LEU A 9 4.93 11.64 -3.69
CA LEU A 9 5.63 11.07 -4.86
C LEU A 9 5.96 12.13 -5.91
N VAL A 10 5.10 13.13 -6.09
CA VAL A 10 5.37 14.26 -6.98
C VAL A 10 6.44 15.16 -6.37
N ASP A 11 6.30 15.52 -5.09
CA ASP A 11 7.25 16.39 -4.39
C ASP A 11 8.67 15.80 -4.32
N SER A 12 8.77 14.46 -4.29
CA SER A 12 10.06 13.73 -4.32
C SER A 12 10.62 13.50 -5.73
N GLY A 13 9.88 13.87 -6.78
CA GLY A 13 10.28 13.67 -8.17
C GLY A 13 10.15 12.23 -8.68
N LEU A 14 9.55 11.33 -7.89
CA LEU A 14 9.28 9.93 -8.27
C LEU A 14 8.08 9.81 -9.21
N LEU A 15 7.25 10.84 -9.31
CA LEU A 15 6.10 10.91 -10.19
C LEU A 15 6.02 12.29 -10.84
N ALA A 16 5.86 12.35 -12.17
CA ALA A 16 5.60 13.61 -12.85
C ALA A 16 4.12 14.04 -12.68
N GLU A 17 3.87 15.35 -12.59
CA GLU A 17 2.50 15.88 -12.46
C GLU A 17 1.60 15.44 -13.64
N SER A 18 2.14 15.44 -14.86
CA SER A 18 1.44 14.95 -16.06
C SER A 18 1.06 13.48 -15.97
N ASP A 19 1.86 12.68 -15.25
CA ASP A 19 1.62 11.25 -15.09
C ASP A 19 0.57 10.99 -14.00
N LEU A 20 0.53 11.84 -12.99
CA LEU A 20 -0.54 11.85 -12.00
C LEU A 20 -1.89 12.13 -12.64
N GLU A 21 -2.00 13.12 -13.52
CA GLU A 21 -3.25 13.43 -14.24
C GLU A 21 -3.75 12.22 -15.04
N ARG A 22 -2.84 11.55 -15.78
CA ARG A 22 -3.16 10.32 -16.51
C ARG A 22 -3.62 9.19 -15.60
N ALA A 23 -2.95 9.02 -14.46
CA ALA A 23 -3.29 7.99 -13.49
C ALA A 23 -4.65 8.24 -12.83
N LEU A 24 -5.02 9.50 -12.56
CA LEU A 24 -6.32 9.88 -12.03
C LEU A 24 -7.46 9.53 -12.99
N ALA A 25 -7.31 9.86 -14.27
CA ALA A 25 -8.30 9.52 -15.29
C ALA A 25 -8.47 7.99 -15.43
N ALA A 26 -7.37 7.24 -15.41
CA ALA A 26 -7.41 5.78 -15.43
C ALA A 26 -8.06 5.20 -14.15
N ALA A 27 -7.75 5.77 -12.99
CA ALA A 27 -8.30 5.36 -11.70
C ALA A 27 -9.83 5.52 -11.67
N GLU A 28 -10.34 6.64 -12.18
CA GLU A 28 -11.77 6.89 -12.33
C GLU A 28 -12.44 5.88 -13.27
N ALA A 29 -11.87 5.68 -14.47
CA ALA A 29 -12.40 4.73 -15.45
C ALA A 29 -12.45 3.29 -14.92
N MET A 30 -11.51 2.93 -14.04
CA MET A 30 -11.40 1.60 -13.45
C MET A 30 -12.09 1.46 -12.09
N ALA A 31 -12.71 2.54 -11.57
CA ALA A 31 -13.27 2.63 -10.23
C ALA A 31 -12.30 2.12 -9.14
N THR A 32 -11.02 2.48 -9.25
CA THR A 32 -9.96 2.03 -8.34
C THR A 32 -9.26 3.23 -7.69
N PRO A 33 -8.66 3.07 -6.50
CA PRO A 33 -7.84 4.12 -5.92
C PRO A 33 -6.63 4.49 -6.80
N VAL A 34 -6.31 5.79 -6.88
CA VAL A 34 -5.20 6.30 -7.72
C VAL A 34 -3.84 5.66 -7.42
N HIS A 35 -3.52 5.36 -6.16
CA HIS A 35 -2.26 4.70 -5.80
C HIS A 35 -2.13 3.31 -6.44
N ARG A 36 -3.23 2.55 -6.55
CA ARG A 36 -3.25 1.27 -7.25
C ARG A 36 -3.14 1.46 -8.76
N ALA A 37 -3.76 2.49 -9.31
CA ALA A 37 -3.64 2.81 -10.73
C ALA A 37 -2.19 3.16 -11.12
N LEU A 38 -1.51 3.98 -10.32
CA LEU A 38 -0.10 4.38 -10.52
C LEU A 38 0.83 3.16 -10.64
N VAL A 39 0.71 2.21 -9.73
CA VAL A 39 1.47 0.96 -9.74
C VAL A 39 1.12 0.10 -10.96
N ARG A 40 -0.17 -0.11 -11.22
CA ARG A 40 -0.64 -0.94 -12.35
C ARG A 40 -0.25 -0.40 -13.72
N LEU A 41 -0.13 0.92 -13.86
CA LEU A 41 0.32 1.59 -15.08
C LEU A 41 1.86 1.62 -15.21
N GLY A 42 2.60 1.11 -14.20
CA GLY A 42 4.06 1.13 -14.18
C GLY A 42 4.64 2.53 -13.98
N LEU A 43 3.85 3.50 -13.50
CA LEU A 43 4.29 4.88 -13.28
C LEU A 43 5.06 5.02 -11.97
N VAL A 44 4.80 4.13 -11.01
CA VAL A 44 5.49 4.09 -9.71
C VAL A 44 5.75 2.63 -9.36
N ALA A 45 6.97 2.32 -8.91
CA ALA A 45 7.32 0.97 -8.46
C ALA A 45 6.59 0.61 -7.15
N GLU A 46 6.30 -0.67 -6.95
CA GLU A 46 5.55 -1.15 -5.78
C GLU A 46 6.24 -0.82 -4.44
N ASP A 47 7.55 -0.98 -4.39
CA ASP A 47 8.40 -0.67 -3.24
C ASP A 47 8.39 0.82 -2.89
N ALA A 48 8.52 1.69 -3.89
CA ALA A 48 8.46 3.14 -3.73
C ALA A 48 7.08 3.61 -3.22
N MET A 49 6.00 3.02 -3.74
CA MET A 49 4.64 3.29 -3.28
C MET A 49 4.43 2.82 -1.84
N ALA A 50 4.85 1.59 -1.53
CA ALA A 50 4.73 1.03 -0.18
C ALA A 50 5.48 1.88 0.84
N ARG A 51 6.71 2.30 0.50
CA ARG A 51 7.51 3.18 1.36
C ARG A 51 6.86 4.54 1.58
N THR A 52 6.35 5.15 0.51
CA THR A 52 5.71 6.47 0.62
C THR A 52 4.42 6.41 1.43
N LEU A 53 3.64 5.33 1.29
CA LEU A 53 2.45 5.10 2.12
C LEU A 53 2.84 4.93 3.59
N ALA A 54 3.84 4.10 3.89
CA ALA A 54 4.34 3.88 5.24
C ALA A 54 4.79 5.19 5.89
N ASP A 55 5.62 5.98 5.19
CA ASP A 55 6.09 7.28 5.67
C ASP A 55 4.92 8.25 5.91
N SER A 56 3.96 8.33 4.98
CA SER A 56 2.80 9.23 5.10
C SER A 56 1.85 8.87 6.24
N LEU A 57 1.80 7.60 6.62
CA LEU A 57 0.99 7.08 7.72
C LEU A 57 1.76 6.98 9.03
N SER A 58 3.07 7.29 9.02
CA SER A 58 3.98 7.08 10.16
C SER A 58 3.94 5.63 10.67
N LEU A 59 3.86 4.67 9.74
CA LEU A 59 3.87 3.23 10.02
C LEU A 59 5.19 2.60 9.55
N PRO A 60 5.68 1.55 10.20
CA PRO A 60 6.79 0.78 9.66
C PRO A 60 6.36 0.01 8.40
N LEU A 61 7.28 -0.16 7.46
CA LEU A 61 7.10 -1.05 6.31
C LEU A 61 7.63 -2.44 6.68
N ALA A 62 6.74 -3.42 6.76
CA ALA A 62 7.11 -4.81 7.02
C ALA A 62 7.97 -5.38 5.88
N VAL A 63 8.97 -6.17 6.24
CA VAL A 63 9.83 -6.91 5.31
C VAL A 63 9.76 -8.41 5.58
N ASP A 64 10.28 -9.23 4.68
CA ASP A 64 10.18 -10.70 4.74
C ASP A 64 10.55 -11.30 6.12
N LYS A 65 11.58 -10.76 6.77
CA LYS A 65 12.03 -11.22 8.10
C LYS A 65 11.08 -10.89 9.25
N ASP A 66 10.11 -10.01 9.04
CA ASP A 66 9.13 -9.63 10.06
C ASP A 66 7.92 -10.59 10.05
N TYR A 67 7.81 -11.44 9.02
CA TYR A 67 6.75 -12.44 8.94
C TYR A 67 7.06 -13.61 9.87
N PRO A 68 6.12 -14.00 10.75
CA PRO A 68 6.34 -15.09 11.69
C PRO A 68 6.31 -16.45 10.99
N ASP A 69 7.12 -17.38 11.47
CA ASP A 69 7.13 -18.77 10.98
C ASP A 69 5.84 -19.52 11.35
N GLU A 70 5.20 -19.13 12.45
CA GLU A 70 3.95 -19.70 12.95
C GLU A 70 2.80 -18.68 12.89
N ALA A 71 1.58 -19.18 12.68
CA ALA A 71 0.40 -18.33 12.62
C ALA A 71 0.14 -17.63 13.97
N VAL A 72 -0.13 -16.34 13.91
CA VAL A 72 -0.42 -15.51 15.09
C VAL A 72 -1.92 -15.53 15.38
N LEU A 73 -2.29 -15.90 16.61
CA LEU A 73 -3.68 -16.03 17.08
C LEU A 73 -4.55 -16.99 16.22
N PRO A 74 -4.10 -18.23 15.93
CA PRO A 74 -4.80 -19.13 15.00
C PRO A 74 -6.19 -19.55 15.49
N ASP A 75 -6.42 -19.55 16.81
CA ASP A 75 -7.72 -19.89 17.41
C ASP A 75 -8.74 -18.74 17.34
N LEU A 76 -8.29 -17.51 17.09
CA LEU A 76 -9.14 -16.32 17.04
C LEU A 76 -9.31 -15.79 15.62
N LEU A 77 -8.25 -15.85 14.81
CA LEU A 77 -8.19 -15.29 13.46
C LEU A 77 -8.16 -16.41 12.43
N THR A 78 -9.30 -16.62 11.78
CA THR A 78 -9.42 -17.63 10.71
C THR A 78 -8.80 -17.13 9.41
N GLU A 79 -8.31 -18.06 8.58
CA GLU A 79 -7.75 -17.73 7.26
C GLU A 79 -8.74 -16.96 6.38
N SER A 80 -10.03 -17.33 6.41
CA SER A 80 -11.07 -16.66 5.62
C SER A 80 -11.27 -15.20 6.03
N PHE A 81 -11.19 -14.91 7.34
CA PHE A 81 -11.23 -13.55 7.86
C PHE A 81 -10.02 -12.74 7.38
N LEU A 82 -8.81 -13.29 7.51
CA LEU A 82 -7.57 -12.64 7.09
C LEU A 82 -7.58 -12.31 5.58
N ARG A 83 -8.01 -13.26 4.75
CA ARG A 83 -8.13 -13.04 3.29
C ARG A 83 -9.17 -11.98 2.94
N THR A 84 -10.29 -11.96 3.65
CA THR A 84 -11.38 -10.99 3.41
C THR A 84 -10.95 -9.58 3.78
N CYS A 85 -10.29 -9.43 4.93
CA CYS A 85 -9.81 -8.14 5.41
C CYS A 85 -8.49 -7.70 4.77
N GLN A 86 -7.81 -8.60 4.04
CA GLN A 86 -6.48 -8.39 3.46
C GLN A 86 -5.45 -7.95 4.51
N VAL A 87 -5.47 -8.60 5.68
CA VAL A 87 -4.55 -8.34 6.79
C VAL A 87 -3.82 -9.61 7.18
N LEU A 88 -2.60 -9.46 7.69
CA LEU A 88 -1.84 -10.55 8.31
C LEU A 88 -1.24 -10.06 9.62
N PRO A 89 -1.51 -10.72 10.77
CA PRO A 89 -0.88 -10.35 12.03
C PRO A 89 0.58 -10.81 12.04
N LEU A 90 1.49 -9.92 12.45
CA LEU A 90 2.92 -10.21 12.53
C LEU A 90 3.34 -10.57 13.96
N SER A 91 2.71 -9.96 14.96
CA SER A 91 2.96 -10.21 16.38
C SER A 91 1.70 -9.89 17.20
N VAL A 92 1.72 -10.27 18.47
CA VAL A 92 0.78 -9.77 19.49
C VAL A 92 1.59 -9.06 20.54
N ASP A 93 1.31 -7.78 20.73
CA ASP A 93 1.81 -7.04 21.87
C ASP A 93 0.80 -7.25 23.01
N GLY A 94 1.29 -7.75 24.15
CA GLY A 94 0.52 -7.95 25.38
C GLY A 94 0.47 -6.70 26.23
#